data_AF-A0A2D5VGK4-F1
#
_entry.id   AF-A0A2D5VGK4-F1
#
_cell.length_a   1.000
_cell.length_b   1.000
_cell.length_c   1.000
_cell.angle_alpha   90.00
_cell.angle_beta   90.00
_cell.angle_gamma   90.00
#
_symmetry.space_group_name_H-M   'P 1'
#
loop_
_entity.id
_entity.type
_entity.pdbx_description
1 polymer ?
#
loop_
_entity_poly.entity_id
_entity_poly.type
_entity_poly.pdbx_seq_one_letter_code
_entity_poly.pdbx_strand_id
1 'polypeptide(L)'
;ISPKHSLRESAQRIIITRFGEMMSYRKGAIDGTNIEYVHDMRVSSRRLRAAMRNFADCFRPKKTFRVHLKQVEKITSVMGDIRDFDVLINKFQKDLVQLSDLEQIAVNKLIGHLKAEREIKRQPMIEMFNNLDNSDFAIQFLRFFSNQF
;
A
#
# COMPACT_ATOMS: atom_id res chain seq x y z
N ILE A 1 -26.55 5.80 -24.57
CA ILE A 1 -25.30 6.58 -24.43
C ILE A 1 -24.17 5.63 -24.78
N SER A 2 -23.61 5.68 -25.99
CA SER A 2 -22.42 4.88 -26.30
C SER A 2 -21.25 5.42 -25.49
N PRO A 3 -20.49 4.58 -24.77
CA PRO A 3 -19.31 5.05 -24.06
C PRO A 3 -18.35 5.70 -25.05
N LYS A 4 -17.92 6.94 -24.77
CA LYS A 4 -16.95 7.68 -25.61
C LYS A 4 -15.55 7.02 -25.65
N HIS A 5 -15.31 6.03 -24.79
CA HIS A 5 -14.04 5.32 -24.64
C HIS A 5 -14.28 3.81 -24.64
N SER A 6 -13.34 3.07 -25.23
CA SER A 6 -13.30 1.62 -25.11
C SER A 6 -13.12 1.18 -23.65
N LEU A 7 -13.50 -0.06 -23.35
CA LEU A 7 -13.26 -0.68 -22.04
C LEU A 7 -11.78 -0.64 -21.65
N ARG A 8 -10.88 -0.87 -22.61
CA ARG A 8 -9.43 -0.83 -22.40
C ARG A 8 -8.97 0.58 -22.00
N GLU A 9 -9.35 1.62 -22.74
CA GLU A 9 -8.94 3.00 -22.40
C GLU A 9 -9.45 3.43 -21.02
N SER A 10 -10.67 3.02 -20.68
CA SER A 10 -11.23 3.25 -19.34
C SER A 10 -10.42 2.53 -18.26
N ALA A 11 -10.07 1.25 -18.50
CA ALA A 11 -9.23 0.47 -17.59
C ALA A 11 -7.83 1.08 -17.40
N GLN A 12 -7.21 1.57 -18.48
CA GLN A 12 -5.90 2.24 -18.43
C GLN A 12 -5.94 3.46 -17.52
N ARG A 13 -6.91 4.35 -17.75
CA ARG A 13 -7.08 5.55 -16.91
C ARG A 13 -7.27 5.19 -15.45
N ILE A 14 -8.17 4.24 -15.15
CA ILE A 14 -8.42 3.80 -13.78
C ILE A 14 -7.14 3.26 -13.13
N ILE A 15 -6.41 2.37 -13.79
CA ILE A 15 -5.20 1.75 -13.23
C ILE A 15 -4.11 2.81 -13.02
N ILE A 16 -3.87 3.69 -13.98
CA ILE A 16 -2.84 4.74 -13.89
C ILE A 16 -3.18 5.73 -12.77
N THR A 17 -4.44 6.19 -12.69
CA THR A 17 -4.88 7.10 -11.63
C THR A 17 -4.70 6.47 -10.25
N ARG A 18 -5.11 5.21 -10.07
CA ARG A 18 -4.97 4.51 -8.78
C ARG A 18 -3.51 4.22 -8.43
N PHE A 19 -2.66 3.97 -9.42
CA PHE A 19 -1.23 3.86 -9.22
C PHE A 19 -0.62 5.18 -8.75
N GLY A 20 -0.97 6.30 -9.39
CA GLY A 20 -0.55 7.64 -8.97
C GLY A 20 -0.99 7.98 -7.54
N GLU A 21 -2.26 7.71 -7.21
CA GLU A 21 -2.81 7.87 -5.84
C GLU A 21 -1.98 7.07 -4.83
N MET A 22 -1.75 5.78 -5.08
CA MET A 22 -0.94 4.92 -4.21
C MET A 22 0.48 5.48 -4.02
N MET A 23 1.14 5.88 -5.11
CA MET A 23 2.52 6.38 -5.06
C MET A 23 2.64 7.76 -4.42
N SER A 24 1.58 8.58 -4.39
CA SER A 24 1.61 9.88 -3.71
C SER A 24 1.83 9.77 -2.19
N TYR A 25 1.46 8.65 -1.58
CA TYR A 25 1.65 8.41 -0.15
C TYR A 25 3.04 7.85 0.20
N ARG A 26 3.84 7.45 -0.81
CA ARG A 26 5.15 6.80 -0.62
C ARG A 26 6.08 7.63 0.28
N LYS A 27 6.24 8.93 -0.02
CA LYS A 27 7.17 9.79 0.72
C LYS A 27 6.80 9.85 2.20
N GLY A 28 5.51 10.03 2.50
CA GLY A 28 5.01 10.07 3.87
C GLY A 28 5.11 8.71 4.58
N ALA A 29 4.89 7.60 3.86
CA ALA A 29 5.04 6.26 4.42
C ALA A 29 6.50 5.96 4.80
N ILE A 30 7.47 6.37 3.97
CA ILE A 30 8.91 6.22 4.24
C ILE A 30 9.35 7.10 5.41
N ASP A 31 8.92 8.36 5.40
CA ASP A 31 9.22 9.33 6.46
C ASP A 31 8.67 8.87 7.83
N GLY A 32 7.46 8.31 7.84
CA GLY A 32 6.91 7.62 9.01
C GLY A 32 6.46 8.54 10.15
N THR A 33 6.50 9.87 9.98
CA THR A 33 6.02 10.84 10.99
C THR A 33 4.51 10.78 11.21
N ASN A 34 3.76 10.42 10.18
CA ASN A 34 2.31 10.21 10.25
C ASN A 34 1.95 8.79 9.80
N ILE A 35 1.39 8.00 10.73
CA ILE A 35 0.96 6.62 10.49
C ILE A 35 -0.13 6.50 9.42
N GLU A 36 -0.90 7.57 9.19
CA GLU A 36 -1.99 7.55 8.21
C GLU A 36 -1.49 7.44 6.77
N TYR A 37 -0.24 7.79 6.47
CA TYR A 37 0.34 7.53 5.15
C TYR A 37 0.44 6.03 4.83
N VAL A 38 0.76 5.19 5.83
CA VAL A 38 0.75 3.73 5.66
C VAL A 38 -0.67 3.23 5.45
N HIS A 39 -1.64 3.78 6.19
CA HIS A 39 -3.05 3.47 6.00
C HIS A 39 -3.52 3.80 4.59
N ASP A 40 -3.33 5.04 4.15
CA ASP A 40 -3.79 5.54 2.86
C ASP A 40 -3.12 4.79 1.69
N MET A 41 -1.83 4.51 1.79
CA MET A 41 -1.11 3.69 0.82
C MET A 41 -1.65 2.26 0.76
N ARG A 42 -1.98 1.67 1.91
CA ARG A 42 -2.61 0.33 1.97
C ARG A 42 -3.99 0.33 1.32
N VAL A 43 -4.81 1.34 1.59
CA VAL A 43 -6.17 1.40 1.04
C VAL A 43 -6.12 1.62 -0.47
N SER A 44 -5.30 2.56 -0.96
CA SER A 44 -5.13 2.83 -2.39
C SER A 44 -4.51 1.63 -3.14
N SER A 45 -3.51 0.93 -2.58
CA SER A 45 -2.94 -0.28 -3.18
C SER A 45 -3.96 -1.43 -3.30
N ARG A 46 -4.84 -1.61 -2.31
CA ARG A 46 -5.97 -2.56 -2.42
C ARG A 46 -6.93 -2.19 -3.56
N ARG A 47 -7.26 -0.90 -3.70
CA ARG A 47 -8.11 -0.39 -4.80
C ARG A 47 -7.46 -0.63 -6.15
N LEU A 48 -6.17 -0.34 -6.29
CA LEU A 48 -5.39 -0.63 -7.49
C LEU A 48 -5.41 -2.12 -7.82
N ARG A 49 -5.13 -2.99 -6.84
CA ARG A 49 -5.15 -4.45 -7.03
C ARG A 49 -6.50 -4.95 -7.55
N ALA A 50 -7.59 -4.46 -6.96
CA ALA A 50 -8.94 -4.80 -7.40
C ALA A 50 -9.19 -4.36 -8.85
N ALA A 51 -8.83 -3.12 -9.19
CA ALA A 51 -8.95 -2.61 -10.56
C ALA A 51 -8.13 -3.45 -11.56
N MET A 52 -6.88 -3.76 -11.24
CA MET A 52 -6.04 -4.61 -12.09
C MET A 52 -6.69 -5.97 -12.33
N ARG A 53 -7.18 -6.64 -11.28
CA ARG A 53 -7.85 -7.94 -11.41
C ARG A 53 -9.11 -7.87 -12.27
N ASN A 54 -9.96 -6.85 -12.05
CA ASN A 54 -11.20 -6.67 -12.80
C ASN A 54 -10.95 -6.45 -14.30
N PHE A 55 -9.87 -5.75 -14.65
CA PHE A 55 -9.54 -5.44 -16.04
C PHE A 55 -8.42 -6.32 -16.60
N ALA A 56 -8.10 -7.45 -15.97
CA ALA A 56 -6.97 -8.29 -16.35
C ALA A 56 -7.05 -8.72 -17.83
N ASP A 57 -8.25 -8.92 -18.37
CA ASP A 57 -8.48 -9.36 -19.75
C ASP A 57 -8.21 -8.29 -20.80
N CYS A 58 -8.20 -7.01 -20.43
CA CYS A 58 -7.88 -5.91 -21.34
C CYS A 58 -6.39 -5.83 -21.70
N PHE A 59 -5.50 -6.46 -20.92
CA PHE A 59 -4.05 -6.28 -21.02
C PHE A 59 -3.30 -7.53 -21.49
N ARG A 60 -2.32 -7.34 -22.38
CA ARG A 60 -1.40 -8.36 -22.92
C ARG A 60 0.00 -7.76 -23.11
N PRO A 61 1.09 -8.50 -22.87
CA PRO A 61 1.14 -9.92 -22.53
C PRO A 61 0.71 -10.22 -21.09
N LYS A 62 0.02 -11.35 -20.88
CA LYS A 62 -0.43 -11.79 -19.54
C LYS A 62 0.74 -11.99 -18.56
N LYS A 63 1.91 -12.38 -19.06
CA LYS A 63 3.13 -12.56 -18.24
C LYS A 63 3.55 -11.25 -17.59
N THR A 64 3.71 -10.18 -18.38
CA THR A 64 4.09 -8.86 -17.89
C THR A 64 3.04 -8.25 -16.97
N PHE A 65 1.75 -8.40 -17.30
CA PHE A 65 0.66 -7.98 -16.41
C PHE A 65 0.75 -8.64 -15.03
N ARG A 66 1.00 -9.96 -14.97
CA ARG A 66 1.15 -10.69 -13.71
C ARG A 66 2.34 -10.23 -12.88
N VAL A 67 3.44 -9.80 -13.51
CA VAL A 67 4.61 -9.24 -12.80
C VAL A 67 4.22 -7.96 -12.07
N HIS A 68 3.57 -7.01 -12.76
CA HIS A 68 3.11 -5.77 -12.12
C HIS A 68 2.07 -6.02 -11.03
N LEU A 69 1.12 -6.95 -11.26
CA LEU A 69 0.12 -7.30 -10.25
C LEU A 69 0.76 -7.87 -8.98
N LYS A 70 1.72 -8.79 -9.13
CA LYS A 70 2.47 -9.36 -8.00
C LYS A 70 3.24 -8.28 -7.23
N GLN A 71 3.79 -7.28 -7.92
CA GLN A 71 4.48 -6.19 -7.25
C GLN A 71 3.53 -5.32 -6.42
N VAL A 72 2.33 -5.01 -6.95
CA VAL A 72 1.29 -4.29 -6.18
C VAL A 72 0.79 -5.13 -5.00
N GLU A 73 0.66 -6.45 -5.17
CA GLU A 73 0.33 -7.37 -4.08
C GLU A 73 1.38 -7.36 -2.97
N LYS A 74 2.67 -7.38 -3.33
CA LYS A 74 3.78 -7.27 -2.37
C LYS A 74 3.73 -5.94 -1.61
N ILE A 75 3.54 -4.82 -2.30
CA ILE A 75 3.38 -3.50 -1.66
C ILE A 75 2.22 -3.54 -0.65
N THR A 76 1.06 -4.06 -1.08
CA THR A 76 -0.13 -4.16 -0.23
C THR A 76 0.13 -4.99 1.04
N SER A 77 0.85 -6.12 0.90
CA SER A 77 1.19 -7.01 2.01
C SER A 77 2.08 -6.30 3.04
N VAL A 78 3.15 -5.65 2.57
CA VAL A 78 4.10 -4.95 3.44
C VAL A 78 3.43 -3.79 4.18
N MET A 79 2.53 -3.04 3.53
CA MET A 79 1.73 -2.03 4.24
C MET A 79 0.79 -2.65 5.28
N GLY A 80 0.28 -3.85 5.02
CA GLY A 80 -0.56 -4.61 5.95
C GLY A 80 0.17 -4.93 7.24
N ASP A 81 1.37 -5.51 7.12
CA ASP A 81 2.19 -5.90 8.27
C ASP A 81 2.49 -4.73 9.20
N ILE A 82 2.65 -3.51 8.67
CA ILE A 82 2.86 -2.30 9.48
C ILE A 82 1.54 -1.80 10.07
N ARG A 83 0.46 -1.74 9.25
CA ARG A 83 -0.83 -1.20 9.69
C ARG A 83 -1.47 -2.03 10.80
N ASP A 84 -1.21 -3.33 10.86
CA ASP A 84 -1.71 -4.18 11.92
C ASP A 84 -1.19 -3.73 13.30
N PHE A 85 0.08 -3.32 13.39
CA PHE A 85 0.62 -2.71 14.61
C PHE A 85 0.00 -1.34 14.91
N ASP A 86 -0.15 -0.47 13.91
CA ASP A 86 -0.76 0.86 14.12
C ASP A 86 -2.19 0.73 14.68
N VAL A 87 -2.98 -0.23 14.17
CA VAL A 87 -4.34 -0.52 14.66
C VAL A 87 -4.29 -1.06 16.09
N LEU A 88 -3.38 -2.00 16.38
CA LEU A 88 -3.27 -2.59 17.71
C LEU A 88 -2.82 -1.58 18.76
N ILE A 89 -1.83 -0.74 18.44
CA ILE A 89 -1.34 0.35 19.29
C ILE A 89 -2.47 1.33 19.58
N ASN A 90 -3.20 1.79 18.55
CA ASN A 90 -4.32 2.72 18.70
C ASN A 90 -5.44 2.12 19.58
N LYS A 91 -5.71 0.81 19.45
CA LYS A 91 -6.67 0.12 20.29
C LYS A 91 -6.24 0.17 21.77
N PHE A 92 -5.03 -0.27 22.08
CA PHE A 92 -4.54 -0.25 23.47
C PHE A 92 -4.47 1.15 24.05
N GLN A 93 -4.10 2.16 23.26
CA GLN A 93 -4.11 3.56 23.70
C GLN A 93 -5.49 4.06 24.08
N LYS A 94 -6.54 3.66 23.35
CA LYS A 94 -7.93 3.99 23.67
C LYS A 94 -8.42 3.26 24.92
N ASP A 95 -7.98 2.02 25.12
CA ASP A 95 -8.40 1.20 26.25
C ASP A 95 -7.78 1.68 27.57
N LEU A 96 -6.63 2.40 27.55
CA LEU A 96 -5.95 2.93 28.75
C LEU A 96 -6.88 3.71 29.70
N VAL A 97 -7.84 4.46 29.15
CA VAL A 97 -8.76 5.31 29.94
C VAL A 97 -9.72 4.51 30.83
N GLN A 98 -9.86 3.20 30.60
CA GLN A 98 -10.74 2.32 31.35
C GLN A 98 -9.99 1.44 32.36
N LEU A 99 -8.66 1.59 32.46
CA LEU A 99 -7.78 0.71 33.23
C LEU A 99 -7.34 1.34 34.55
N SER A 100 -7.09 0.51 35.55
CA SER A 100 -6.44 0.92 36.79
C SER A 100 -4.98 1.34 36.56
N ASP A 101 -4.39 2.07 37.52
CA ASP A 101 -3.01 2.57 37.39
C ASP A 101 -1.98 1.44 37.14
N LEU A 102 -2.13 0.30 37.82
CA LEU A 102 -1.24 -0.86 37.63
C LEU A 102 -1.38 -1.47 36.23
N GLU A 103 -2.60 -1.58 35.71
CA GLU A 103 -2.86 -2.07 34.36
C GLU A 103 -2.34 -1.10 33.30
N GLN A 104 -2.49 0.21 33.52
CA GLN A 104 -1.95 1.23 32.63
C GLN A 104 -0.43 1.12 32.51
N ILE A 105 0.30 0.84 33.60
CA ILE A 105 1.76 0.62 33.54
C ILE A 105 2.09 -0.58 32.64
N ALA A 106 1.39 -1.71 32.83
CA ALA A 106 1.61 -2.92 32.04
C ALA A 106 1.29 -2.71 30.55
N VAL A 107 0.17 -2.07 30.24
CA VAL A 107 -0.27 -1.78 28.86
C VAL A 107 0.66 -0.78 28.18
N ASN A 108 1.15 0.24 28.88
CA ASN A 108 2.15 1.16 28.32
C ASN A 108 3.46 0.44 27.94
N LYS A 109 3.91 -0.52 28.75
CA LYS A 109 5.07 -1.35 28.40
C LYS A 109 4.82 -2.19 27.14
N LEU A 110 3.62 -2.78 27.01
CA LEU A 110 3.22 -3.51 25.81
C LEU A 110 3.19 -2.60 24.57
N ILE A 111 2.60 -1.40 24.68
CA ILE A 111 2.59 -0.40 23.60
C ILE A 111 4.02 -0.06 23.16
N GLY A 112 4.95 0.10 24.11
CA GLY A 112 6.36 0.32 23.82
C GLY A 112 6.98 -0.81 22.98
N HIS A 113 6.72 -2.07 23.34
CA HIS A 113 7.18 -3.22 22.58
C HIS A 113 6.57 -3.27 21.17
N LEU A 114 5.25 -3.05 21.05
CA LEU A 114 4.56 -3.02 19.75
C LEU A 114 5.10 -1.92 18.82
N LYS A 115 5.45 -0.74 19.36
CA LYS A 115 6.10 0.32 18.59
C LYS A 115 7.47 -0.11 18.05
N ALA A 116 8.26 -0.81 18.86
CA ALA A 116 9.55 -1.33 18.42
C ALA A 116 9.39 -2.36 17.28
N GLU A 117 8.47 -3.32 17.43
CA GLU A 117 8.15 -4.30 16.38
C GLU A 117 7.64 -3.65 15.09
N ARG A 118 6.80 -2.61 15.21
CA ARG A 118 6.31 -1.82 14.08
C ARG A 118 7.45 -1.17 13.29
N GLU A 119 8.47 -0.65 13.98
CA GLU A 119 9.66 -0.08 13.33
C GLU A 119 10.53 -1.13 12.65
N ILE A 120 10.65 -2.34 13.21
CA ILE A 120 11.32 -3.48 12.55
C ILE A 120 10.61 -3.82 11.24
N LYS A 121 9.27 -3.88 11.25
CA LYS A 121 8.47 -4.13 10.03
C LYS A 121 8.52 -2.99 9.00
N ARG A 122 8.93 -1.79 9.42
CA ARG A 122 9.14 -0.66 8.52
C ARG A 122 10.39 -0.82 7.65
N GLN A 123 11.42 -1.55 8.11
CA GLN A 123 12.66 -1.71 7.35
C GLN A 123 12.47 -2.43 6.00
N PRO A 124 11.77 -3.58 5.93
CA PRO A 124 11.45 -4.23 4.65
C PRO A 124 10.68 -3.34 3.68
N MET A 125 9.86 -2.41 4.17
CA MET A 125 9.15 -1.44 3.34
C MET A 125 10.10 -0.45 2.69
N ILE A 126 11.04 0.10 3.46
CA ILE A 126 12.03 1.06 2.97
C ILE A 126 12.91 0.39 1.92
N GLU A 127 13.42 -0.81 2.20
CA GLU A 127 14.21 -1.61 1.26
C GLU A 127 13.42 -1.94 -0.02
N MET A 128 12.14 -2.32 0.12
CA MET A 128 11.27 -2.55 -1.03
C MET A 128 11.17 -1.30 -1.90
N PHE A 129 10.93 -0.12 -1.33
CA PHE A 129 10.83 1.10 -2.12
C PHE A 129 12.15 1.53 -2.75
N ASN A 130 13.29 1.30 -2.10
CA ASN A 130 14.60 1.55 -2.70
C ASN A 130 14.82 0.66 -3.92
N ASN A 131 14.46 -0.62 -3.83
CA ASN A 131 14.54 -1.56 -4.95
C ASN A 131 13.58 -1.19 -6.09
N LEU A 132 12.39 -0.69 -5.77
CA LEU A 132 11.42 -0.23 -6.76
C LEU A 132 11.92 1.01 -7.52
N ASP A 133 12.56 1.95 -6.82
CA ASP A 133 13.16 3.13 -7.43
C ASP A 133 14.33 2.73 -8.34
N ASN A 134 15.23 1.89 -7.85
CA ASN A 134 16.42 1.43 -8.60
C ASN A 134 16.08 0.59 -9.84
N SER A 135 14.88 0.01 -9.89
CA SER A 135 14.42 -0.80 -11.02
C SER A 135 13.54 -0.02 -12.00
N ASP A 136 13.40 1.30 -11.86
CA ASP A 136 12.49 2.11 -12.67
C ASP A 136 11.04 1.57 -12.69
N PHE A 137 10.60 0.91 -11.61
CA PHE A 137 9.32 0.20 -11.59
C PHE A 137 8.15 1.09 -11.99
N ALA A 138 8.12 2.34 -11.51
CA ALA A 138 7.05 3.28 -11.85
C ALA A 138 7.01 3.59 -13.35
N ILE A 139 8.17 3.79 -13.98
CA ILE A 139 8.28 4.04 -15.42
C ILE A 139 7.84 2.80 -16.20
N GLN A 140 8.31 1.61 -15.80
CA GLN A 140 7.92 0.35 -16.45
C GLN A 140 6.42 0.07 -16.31
N PHE A 141 5.85 0.30 -15.13
CA PHE A 141 4.42 0.16 -14.87
C PHE A 141 3.61 1.09 -15.77
N LEU A 142 3.92 2.39 -15.77
CA LEU A 142 3.22 3.37 -16.60
C LEU A 142 3.37 3.05 -18.08
N ARG A 143 4.56 2.67 -18.55
CA ARG A 143 4.79 2.26 -19.95
C ARG A 143 3.92 1.07 -20.33
N PHE A 144 3.83 0.04 -19.48
CA PHE A 144 3.03 -1.15 -19.77
C PHE A 144 1.53 -0.86 -19.86
N PHE A 145 1.01 -0.02 -18.97
CA PHE A 145 -0.41 0.32 -18.95
C PHE A 145 -0.78 1.43 -19.95
N SER A 146 0.17 2.26 -20.40
CA SER A 146 -0.07 3.31 -21.40
C SER A 146 0.13 2.87 -22.86
N ASN A 147 1.07 1.96 -23.15
CA ASN A 147 1.56 1.73 -24.53
C ASN A 147 1.17 0.38 -25.17
N GLN A 148 0.06 -0.24 -24.76
CA GLN A 148 -0.46 -1.42 -25.48
C GLN A 148 -1.32 -0.98 -26.67
N PHE A 149 -0.66 -0.72 -27.78
CA PHE A 149 -1.26 -0.68 -29.11
C PHE A 149 -1.60 -2.12 -29.53
#